data_AF-A0AAN7YQ54-F1
#
_entry.id   AF-A0AAN7YQ54-F1
#
_cell.length_a   1.000
_cell.length_b   1.000
_cell.length_c   1.000
_cell.angle_alpha   90.00
_cell.angle_beta   90.00
_cell.angle_gamma   90.00
#
_symmetry.space_group_name_H-M   'P 1'
#
loop_
_entity.id
_entity.type
_entity.pdbx_description
1 polymer ?
#
loop_
_entity_poly.entity_id
_entity_poly.type
_entity_poly.pdbx_seq_one_letter_code
_entity_poly.pdbx_strand_id
1 'polypeptide(L)'
;MTKAKTLNEGGDVFLFSIWRNIVLRNIILQQLRYLNKYFKVRVDFKKHLFNSTFRDHLKYLYYDSIDQVFLGDIPPSVESLEFGEFFNNPLTAGIIPSSVKSLTFGYLFNQIISEGSIPSSVKSLTFGNDFNKALSARTIPSSVKSLTFGNDFNQALSAEIIPSSVKSLTFGDSFDQLLSKGSIPSSVESLTFGFMFNKVIPAGIIPSSVESLTFGFYFNQLLSAGSIPSSVESLTFGFHFNQFLSKGSIPSSVESLTFGYRFNQVLSAGTIPSSVKSLTFGNSFNQILLEGSIPSSVKSLTFGDSFNQVLLKGSIPSSVESLAFGNSFNQVLSAGIIPSSVKSLLFGINFNQVLSTGSIPSSVKSLIFGNNSNQSLSTGIIPSSVESLTFLGSNNRVLSEGSIPSSVKSLTFGYFFNQVLSAGTIPSSVKSLTFGNNFNQKLSAGSIPSSVESLTFGCEFNKVILPGTIPSSVKSLTFGNDFNQELPAGSIPSSVKSLTFGGMFNQVIPSELIPSSVESLTFGNRFNQELSVGSIPSSVESITFGHNFNQKIIPGSIPSSVESITFGHNFNQEITPGSIPLGVKSLAFGESFDREIIPGSIPSSVKSLTFKNYSFLQLSQDSIPSSTQYLSIG
;
A
#
# COMPACT_ATOMS: atom_id res chain seq x y z
N MET A 1 -5.71 -39.66 -42.07
CA MET A 1 -5.99 -39.14 -40.71
C MET A 1 -5.19 -37.85 -40.52
N THR A 2 -5.73 -36.72 -40.96
CA THR A 2 -5.19 -35.39 -40.60
C THR A 2 -6.30 -34.36 -40.82
N LYS A 3 -6.92 -33.89 -39.73
CA LYS A 3 -7.79 -32.72 -39.74
C LYS A 3 -7.04 -31.63 -38.97
N ALA A 4 -6.52 -30.63 -39.70
CA ALA A 4 -6.04 -29.38 -39.14
C ALA A 4 -7.04 -28.26 -39.46
N LYS A 5 -7.31 -27.46 -38.43
CA LYS A 5 -8.15 -26.26 -38.35
C LYS A 5 -8.06 -25.34 -39.58
N THR A 6 -9.21 -24.94 -40.11
CA THR A 6 -9.38 -23.69 -40.86
C THR A 6 -9.64 -22.55 -39.87
N LEU A 7 -8.74 -21.57 -39.84
CA LEU A 7 -8.82 -20.34 -39.04
C LEU A 7 -8.76 -19.13 -40.01
N ASN A 8 -9.88 -18.41 -40.11
CA ASN A 8 -9.97 -16.94 -40.17
C ASN A 8 -9.16 -16.12 -41.21
N GLU A 9 -9.06 -16.52 -42.47
CA GLU A 9 -8.30 -15.75 -43.49
C GLU A 9 -9.01 -14.46 -44.01
N GLY A 10 -10.32 -14.30 -43.81
CA GLY A 10 -11.07 -13.14 -44.34
C GLY A 10 -10.85 -11.82 -43.61
N GLY A 11 -10.55 -11.86 -42.30
CA GLY A 11 -10.33 -10.65 -41.49
C GLY A 11 -8.97 -10.01 -41.72
N ASP A 12 -7.93 -10.83 -41.90
CA ASP A 12 -6.56 -10.36 -42.06
C ASP A 12 -6.33 -9.67 -43.40
N VAL A 13 -6.88 -10.18 -44.51
CA VAL A 13 -6.73 -9.56 -45.84
C VAL A 13 -7.33 -8.14 -45.87
N PHE A 14 -8.44 -7.93 -45.17
CA PHE A 14 -9.09 -6.62 -45.06
C PHE A 14 -8.26 -5.67 -44.18
N LEU A 15 -7.74 -6.16 -43.05
CA LEU A 15 -6.86 -5.40 -42.16
C LEU A 15 -5.56 -4.98 -42.88
N PHE A 16 -4.95 -5.88 -43.64
CA PHE A 16 -3.75 -5.63 -44.44
C PHE A 16 -4.01 -4.62 -45.57
N SER A 17 -5.18 -4.67 -46.22
CA SER A 17 -5.55 -3.70 -47.26
C SER A 17 -5.79 -2.31 -46.70
N ILE A 18 -6.45 -2.21 -45.54
CA ILE A 18 -6.66 -0.95 -44.81
C ILE A 18 -5.32 -0.37 -44.32
N TRP A 19 -4.39 -1.20 -43.84
CA TRP A 19 -3.10 -0.76 -43.32
C TRP A 19 -2.11 -0.33 -44.41
N ARG A 20 -2.25 -0.85 -45.64
CA ARG A 20 -1.45 -0.40 -46.81
C ARG A 20 -1.94 0.91 -47.40
N ASN A 21 -3.20 1.27 -47.19
CA ASN A 21 -3.70 2.58 -47.55
C ASN A 21 -3.16 3.63 -46.56
N ILE A 22 -2.21 4.44 -47.01
CA ILE A 22 -1.50 5.42 -46.17
C ILE A 22 -2.47 6.41 -45.51
N VAL A 23 -3.55 6.79 -46.20
CA VAL A 23 -4.57 7.69 -45.65
C VAL A 23 -5.33 7.01 -44.52
N LEU A 24 -5.86 5.80 -44.75
CA LEU A 24 -6.61 5.05 -43.73
C LEU A 24 -5.71 4.67 -42.54
N ARG A 25 -4.47 4.24 -42.77
CA ARG A 25 -3.51 3.93 -41.72
C ARG A 25 -3.21 5.16 -40.85
N ASN A 26 -2.96 6.32 -41.47
CA ASN A 26 -2.68 7.55 -40.73
C ASN A 26 -3.89 8.03 -39.93
N ILE A 27 -5.11 7.88 -40.48
CA ILE A 27 -6.36 8.14 -39.74
C ILE A 27 -6.48 7.20 -38.53
N ILE A 28 -6.28 5.89 -38.71
CA ILE A 28 -6.36 4.90 -37.62
C ILE A 28 -5.32 5.20 -36.53
N LEU A 29 -4.07 5.46 -36.90
CA LEU A 29 -3.00 5.80 -35.96
C LEU A 29 -3.30 7.12 -35.23
N GLN A 30 -3.91 8.10 -35.89
CA GLN A 30 -4.33 9.35 -35.26
C GLN A 30 -5.48 9.11 -34.26
N GLN A 31 -6.48 8.30 -34.60
CA GLN A 31 -7.56 7.96 -33.66
C GLN A 31 -7.07 7.14 -32.47
N LEU A 32 -6.12 6.21 -32.67
CA LEU A 32 -5.48 5.48 -31.57
C LEU A 32 -4.66 6.40 -30.66
N ARG A 33 -3.98 7.42 -31.21
CA ARG A 33 -3.30 8.45 -30.42
C ARG A 33 -4.28 9.30 -29.62
N TYR A 34 -5.42 9.68 -30.20
CA TYR A 34 -6.47 10.40 -29.48
C TYR A 34 -7.09 9.56 -28.36
N LEU A 35 -7.38 8.28 -28.63
CA LEU A 35 -7.85 7.34 -27.63
C LEU A 35 -6.83 7.24 -26.48
N ASN A 36 -5.56 6.96 -26.76
CA ASN A 36 -4.54 6.81 -25.72
C ASN A 36 -4.29 8.08 -24.91
N LYS A 37 -4.42 9.27 -25.53
CA LYS A 37 -4.17 10.56 -24.87
C LYS A 37 -5.38 11.06 -24.07
N TYR A 38 -6.61 10.80 -24.53
CA TYR A 38 -7.84 11.39 -23.98
C TYR A 38 -8.86 10.32 -23.56
N PHE A 39 -8.43 9.08 -23.35
CA PHE A 39 -9.26 7.99 -22.85
C PHE A 39 -10.02 8.35 -21.56
N LYS A 40 -9.38 9.16 -20.70
CA LYS A 40 -9.94 9.74 -19.47
C LYS A 40 -9.79 11.25 -19.51
N VAL A 41 -10.90 11.98 -19.37
CA VAL A 41 -10.90 13.45 -19.39
C VAL A 41 -11.74 14.01 -18.23
N ARG A 42 -11.21 15.06 -17.60
CA ARG A 42 -11.91 15.94 -16.67
C ARG A 42 -12.38 17.18 -17.41
N VAL A 43 -13.64 17.57 -17.21
CA VAL A 43 -14.27 18.73 -17.85
C VAL A 43 -14.80 19.67 -16.77
N ASP A 44 -14.14 20.80 -16.58
CA ASP A 44 -14.53 21.80 -15.57
C ASP A 44 -15.56 22.83 -16.09
N PHE A 45 -15.66 22.99 -17.42
CA PHE A 45 -16.73 23.79 -18.03
C PHE A 45 -17.32 23.06 -19.22
N LYS A 46 -18.66 23.07 -19.34
CA LYS A 46 -19.39 22.33 -20.38
C LYS A 46 -18.92 22.63 -21.80
N LYS A 47 -18.52 23.87 -22.09
CA LYS A 47 -17.97 24.30 -23.40
C LYS A 47 -16.75 23.49 -23.85
N HIS A 48 -15.93 22.98 -22.93
CA HIS A 48 -14.76 22.16 -23.27
C HIS A 48 -15.15 20.76 -23.77
N LEU A 49 -16.34 20.28 -23.41
CA LEU A 49 -16.87 19.02 -23.92
C LEU A 49 -17.25 19.12 -25.41
N PHE A 50 -17.73 20.29 -25.87
CA PHE A 50 -18.17 20.47 -27.27
C PHE A 50 -17.06 20.91 -28.22
N ASN A 51 -16.07 21.67 -27.75
CA ASN A 51 -14.98 22.19 -28.59
C ASN A 51 -13.81 21.21 -28.75
N SER A 52 -14.00 19.95 -28.34
CA SER A 52 -12.92 18.96 -28.30
C SER A 52 -12.95 18.00 -29.49
N THR A 53 -11.85 17.93 -30.24
CA THR A 53 -11.66 16.95 -31.33
C THR A 53 -11.61 15.49 -30.84
N PHE A 54 -11.52 15.28 -29.53
CA PHE A 54 -11.42 13.96 -28.90
C PHE A 54 -12.76 13.44 -28.36
N ARG A 55 -13.84 14.23 -28.46
CA ARG A 55 -15.16 13.96 -27.86
C ARG A 55 -15.68 12.54 -28.12
N ASP A 56 -15.56 12.06 -29.35
CA ASP A 56 -16.09 10.75 -29.75
C ASP A 56 -15.23 9.57 -29.27
N HIS A 57 -14.03 9.82 -28.73
CA HIS A 57 -13.09 8.81 -28.25
C HIS A 57 -13.07 8.68 -26.72
N LEU A 58 -13.87 9.48 -26.00
CA LEU A 58 -13.92 9.47 -24.55
C LEU A 58 -14.51 8.16 -24.03
N LYS A 59 -13.79 7.48 -23.14
CA LYS A 59 -14.28 6.29 -22.43
C LYS A 59 -14.59 6.58 -20.97
N TYR A 60 -13.84 7.47 -20.35
CA TYR A 60 -14.00 7.89 -18.96
C TYR A 60 -14.18 9.41 -18.94
N LEU A 61 -15.31 9.86 -18.43
CA LEU A 61 -15.62 11.27 -18.30
C LEU A 61 -15.83 11.62 -16.83
N TYR A 62 -15.03 12.55 -16.32
CA TYR A 62 -15.29 13.25 -15.06
C TYR A 62 -15.85 14.64 -15.39
N TYR A 63 -17.15 14.84 -15.16
CA TYR A 63 -17.87 16.06 -15.47
C TYR A 63 -17.94 16.95 -14.23
N ASP A 64 -16.95 17.84 -14.08
CA ASP A 64 -16.80 18.74 -12.93
C ASP A 64 -17.33 20.15 -13.21
N SER A 65 -18.47 20.22 -13.89
CA SER A 65 -19.17 21.48 -14.10
C SER A 65 -20.51 21.48 -13.36
N ILE A 66 -20.89 22.66 -12.88
CA ILE A 66 -22.23 22.94 -12.35
C ILE A 66 -23.27 23.13 -13.45
N ASP A 67 -22.85 23.21 -14.71
CA ASP A 67 -23.74 23.41 -15.85
C ASP A 67 -24.72 22.23 -16.00
N GLN A 68 -25.95 22.54 -16.41
CA GLN A 68 -26.93 21.50 -16.72
C GLN A 68 -26.47 20.67 -17.92
N VAL A 69 -26.63 19.35 -17.83
CA VAL A 69 -26.39 18.42 -18.94
C VAL A 69 -27.72 18.19 -19.66
N PHE A 70 -27.70 18.26 -20.99
CA PHE A 70 -28.82 17.97 -21.87
C PHE A 70 -28.58 16.70 -22.68
N LEU A 71 -29.64 16.22 -23.32
CA LEU A 71 -29.58 15.06 -24.22
C LEU A 71 -28.51 15.27 -25.30
N GLY A 72 -27.62 14.29 -25.42
CA GLY A 72 -26.56 14.30 -26.42
C GLY A 72 -25.28 15.03 -26.00
N ASP A 73 -25.24 15.68 -24.83
CA ASP A 73 -24.04 16.36 -24.33
C ASP A 73 -22.93 15.38 -23.98
N ILE A 74 -23.28 14.31 -23.26
CA ILE A 74 -22.36 13.22 -22.91
C ILE A 74 -22.20 12.33 -24.16
N PRO A 75 -20.97 12.11 -24.65
CA PRO A 75 -20.75 11.32 -25.87
C PRO A 75 -21.16 9.84 -25.69
N PRO A 76 -21.73 9.20 -26.74
CA PRO A 76 -22.15 7.80 -26.70
C PRO A 76 -20.98 6.80 -26.65
N SER A 77 -19.73 7.27 -26.66
CA SER A 77 -18.55 6.44 -26.46
C SER A 77 -18.21 6.24 -24.98
N VAL A 78 -18.72 7.09 -24.08
CA VAL A 78 -18.40 7.09 -22.64
C VAL A 78 -18.94 5.83 -21.97
N GLU A 79 -18.05 5.10 -21.29
CA GLU A 79 -18.37 3.86 -20.56
C GLU A 79 -18.34 4.05 -19.04
N SER A 80 -17.61 5.04 -18.54
CA SER A 80 -17.59 5.41 -17.13
C SER A 80 -17.84 6.92 -17.01
N LEU A 81 -18.86 7.29 -16.27
CA LEU A 81 -19.25 8.67 -16.03
C LEU A 81 -19.21 8.96 -14.53
N GLU A 82 -18.50 10.02 -14.16
CA GLU A 82 -18.45 10.55 -12.81
C GLU A 82 -18.82 12.02 -12.85
N PHE A 83 -19.81 12.42 -12.06
CA PHE A 83 -20.16 13.82 -11.88
C PHE A 83 -19.31 14.42 -10.75
N GLY A 84 -18.84 15.64 -10.94
CA GLY A 84 -18.01 16.35 -9.97
C GLY A 84 -18.80 16.85 -8.77
N GLU A 85 -18.06 17.29 -7.75
CA GLU A 85 -18.54 17.58 -6.40
C GLU A 85 -19.81 18.44 -6.37
N PHE A 86 -19.85 19.49 -7.20
CA PHE A 86 -20.91 20.50 -7.20
C PHE A 86 -22.08 20.20 -8.15
N PHE A 87 -22.04 19.09 -8.89
CA PHE A 87 -23.11 18.75 -9.83
C PHE A 87 -24.38 18.34 -9.09
N ASN A 88 -25.45 19.13 -9.26
CA ASN A 88 -26.75 18.86 -8.61
C ASN A 88 -27.93 19.17 -9.55
N ASN A 89 -27.74 19.00 -10.86
CA ASN A 89 -28.80 19.25 -11.85
C ASN A 89 -29.71 18.01 -12.02
N PRO A 90 -31.00 18.20 -12.32
CA PRO A 90 -31.89 17.08 -12.59
C PRO A 90 -31.46 16.30 -13.83
N LEU A 91 -31.53 14.98 -13.76
CA LEU A 91 -31.28 14.08 -14.88
C LEU A 91 -32.58 13.40 -15.29
N THR A 92 -32.97 13.57 -16.55
CA THR A 92 -34.10 12.87 -17.17
C THR A 92 -33.63 11.71 -18.04
N ALA A 93 -34.56 10.84 -18.42
CA ALA A 93 -34.28 9.71 -19.30
C ALA A 93 -33.55 10.13 -20.59
N GLY A 94 -32.53 9.35 -20.96
CA GLY A 94 -31.74 9.54 -22.18
C GLY A 94 -30.54 10.49 -22.06
N ILE A 95 -30.44 11.32 -21.02
CA ILE A 95 -29.29 12.25 -20.86
C ILE A 95 -27.97 11.48 -20.70
N ILE A 96 -27.98 10.44 -19.87
CA ILE A 96 -26.84 9.53 -19.74
C ILE A 96 -26.94 8.47 -20.86
N PRO A 97 -25.92 8.32 -21.72
CA PRO A 97 -25.98 7.40 -22.83
C PRO A 97 -25.92 5.93 -22.38
N SER A 98 -26.53 5.05 -23.17
CA SER A 98 -26.58 3.60 -22.93
C SER A 98 -25.24 2.88 -23.09
N SER A 99 -24.16 3.61 -23.40
CA SER A 99 -22.79 3.12 -23.36
C SER A 99 -22.23 3.06 -21.93
N VAL A 100 -22.78 3.85 -21.00
CA VAL A 100 -22.27 3.98 -19.63
C VAL A 100 -22.53 2.70 -18.83
N LYS A 101 -21.46 2.10 -18.33
CA LYS A 101 -21.43 0.89 -17.50
C LYS A 101 -21.14 1.19 -16.03
N SER A 102 -20.45 2.29 -15.74
CA SER A 102 -20.19 2.76 -14.38
C SER A 102 -20.65 4.20 -14.23
N LEU A 103 -21.46 4.47 -13.21
CA LEU A 103 -22.00 5.80 -12.94
C LEU A 103 -21.75 6.18 -11.48
N THR A 104 -21.07 7.30 -11.28
CA THR A 104 -20.84 7.90 -9.96
C THR A 104 -21.42 9.31 -9.96
N PHE A 105 -22.29 9.60 -9.00
CA PHE A 105 -22.81 10.94 -8.77
C PHE A 105 -21.87 11.75 -7.87
N GLY A 106 -21.83 13.06 -8.10
CA GLY A 106 -21.00 13.99 -7.35
C GLY A 106 -21.51 14.22 -5.93
N TYR A 107 -20.64 14.74 -5.07
CA TYR A 107 -20.89 14.92 -3.63
C TYR A 107 -22.26 15.57 -3.32
N LEU A 108 -22.56 16.73 -3.91
CA LEU A 108 -23.78 17.53 -3.61
C LEU A 108 -25.03 17.05 -4.36
N PHE A 109 -24.96 15.95 -5.13
CA PHE A 109 -26.09 15.49 -5.92
C PHE A 109 -27.24 15.01 -5.02
N ASN A 110 -28.38 15.70 -5.08
CA ASN A 110 -29.57 15.40 -4.26
C ASN A 110 -30.87 15.68 -5.03
N GLN A 111 -30.92 15.28 -6.30
CA GLN A 111 -32.13 15.40 -7.13
C GLN A 111 -32.97 14.12 -7.12
N ILE A 112 -34.26 14.25 -7.44
CA ILE A 112 -35.13 13.09 -7.66
C ILE A 112 -34.65 12.35 -8.92
N ILE A 113 -34.61 11.02 -8.84
CA ILE A 113 -34.26 10.17 -9.97
C ILE A 113 -35.50 9.37 -10.37
N SER A 114 -36.01 9.68 -11.56
CA SER A 114 -37.15 8.98 -12.15
C SER A 114 -36.72 7.71 -12.88
N GLU A 115 -37.64 6.78 -13.10
CA GLU A 115 -37.44 5.59 -13.94
C GLU A 115 -36.84 5.98 -15.30
N GLY A 116 -35.82 5.25 -15.74
CA GLY A 116 -35.13 5.48 -17.02
C GLY A 116 -34.07 6.59 -17.02
N SER A 117 -33.90 7.35 -15.94
CA SER A 117 -32.83 8.38 -15.84
C SER A 117 -31.44 7.76 -15.77
N ILE A 118 -31.33 6.59 -15.16
CA ILE A 118 -30.12 5.76 -15.16
C ILE A 118 -30.30 4.68 -16.24
N PRO A 119 -29.38 4.57 -17.22
CA PRO A 119 -29.54 3.63 -18.33
C PRO A 119 -29.31 2.17 -17.88
N SER A 120 -30.01 1.23 -18.53
CA SER A 120 -29.94 -0.22 -18.25
C SER A 120 -28.61 -0.88 -18.65
N SER A 121 -27.62 -0.09 -19.06
CA SER A 121 -26.25 -0.52 -19.30
C SER A 121 -25.39 -0.44 -18.03
N VAL A 122 -25.82 0.34 -17.02
CA VAL A 122 -25.06 0.59 -15.79
C VAL A 122 -24.99 -0.68 -14.95
N LYS A 123 -23.77 -1.10 -14.64
CA LYS A 123 -23.43 -2.25 -13.80
C LYS A 123 -22.92 -1.83 -12.42
N SER A 124 -22.31 -0.67 -12.29
CA SER A 124 -21.86 -0.10 -11.02
C SER A 124 -22.46 1.29 -10.84
N LEU A 125 -23.15 1.49 -9.72
CA LEU A 125 -23.83 2.74 -9.39
C LEU A 125 -23.42 3.23 -8.01
N THR A 126 -22.92 4.45 -7.93
CA THR A 126 -22.58 5.14 -6.69
C THR A 126 -23.33 6.45 -6.62
N PHE A 127 -24.14 6.63 -5.58
CA PHE A 127 -24.82 7.90 -5.30
C PHE A 127 -23.88 8.91 -4.63
N GLY A 128 -24.18 10.19 -4.86
CA GLY A 128 -23.48 11.32 -4.25
C GLY A 128 -23.74 11.39 -2.75
N ASN A 129 -22.80 11.96 -2.00
CA ASN A 129 -22.86 12.00 -0.54
C ASN A 129 -24.16 12.62 -0.01
N ASP A 130 -24.63 13.73 -0.58
CA ASP A 130 -25.84 14.43 -0.11
C ASP A 130 -27.15 13.77 -0.60
N PHE A 131 -27.07 12.69 -1.39
CA PHE A 131 -28.26 12.05 -1.97
C PHE A 131 -29.15 11.45 -0.89
N ASN A 132 -30.33 12.06 -0.68
CA ASN A 132 -31.28 11.62 0.32
C ASN A 132 -32.73 11.74 -0.18
N LYS A 133 -32.95 11.43 -1.46
CA LYS A 133 -34.29 11.36 -2.04
C LYS A 133 -34.84 9.93 -1.99
N ALA A 134 -36.15 9.82 -1.78
CA ALA A 134 -36.84 8.54 -1.82
C ALA A 134 -36.69 7.92 -3.22
N LEU A 135 -36.47 6.61 -3.24
CA LEU A 135 -36.38 5.82 -4.46
C LEU A 135 -37.64 5.00 -4.65
N SER A 136 -38.09 4.88 -5.89
CA SER A 136 -39.20 4.02 -6.27
C SER A 136 -38.67 2.74 -6.92
N ALA A 137 -39.52 1.72 -7.00
CA ALA A 137 -39.22 0.54 -7.82
C ALA A 137 -38.84 0.96 -9.24
N ARG A 138 -37.88 0.24 -9.84
CA ARG A 138 -37.33 0.49 -11.19
C ARG A 138 -36.53 1.77 -11.39
N THR A 139 -36.34 2.62 -10.37
CA THR A 139 -35.41 3.75 -10.45
C THR A 139 -33.96 3.25 -10.66
N ILE A 140 -33.57 2.20 -9.95
CA ILE A 140 -32.27 1.54 -10.13
C ILE A 140 -32.44 0.41 -11.16
N PRO A 141 -31.69 0.42 -12.28
CA PRO A 141 -31.84 -0.59 -13.32
C PRO A 141 -31.43 -1.99 -12.88
N SER A 142 -32.09 -3.02 -13.41
CA SER A 142 -31.80 -4.45 -13.15
C SER A 142 -30.46 -4.94 -13.74
N SER A 143 -29.70 -4.07 -14.38
CA SER A 143 -28.33 -4.32 -14.80
C SER A 143 -27.30 -4.10 -13.69
N VAL A 144 -27.66 -3.31 -12.65
CA VAL A 144 -26.75 -2.92 -11.57
C VAL A 144 -26.35 -4.14 -10.74
N LYS A 145 -25.04 -4.34 -10.59
CA LYS A 145 -24.40 -5.41 -9.82
C LYS A 145 -23.74 -4.89 -8.55
N SER A 146 -23.23 -3.66 -8.57
CA SER A 146 -22.68 -2.99 -7.39
C SER A 146 -23.43 -1.69 -7.14
N LEU A 147 -23.95 -1.52 -5.93
CA LEU A 147 -24.72 -0.35 -5.52
C LEU A 147 -24.13 0.24 -4.23
N THR A 148 -23.76 1.51 -4.28
CA THR A 148 -23.29 2.28 -3.12
C THR A 148 -24.19 3.50 -2.93
N PHE A 149 -24.80 3.62 -1.76
CA PHE A 149 -25.50 4.82 -1.34
C PHE A 149 -24.52 5.86 -0.79
N GLY A 150 -24.80 7.14 -1.02
CA GLY A 150 -24.02 8.24 -0.47
C GLY A 150 -24.34 8.50 1.00
N ASN A 151 -23.44 9.24 1.66
CA ASN A 151 -23.41 9.43 3.11
C ASN A 151 -24.71 9.88 3.77
N ASP A 152 -25.52 10.73 3.15
CA ASP A 152 -26.75 11.28 3.74
C ASP A 152 -27.99 10.43 3.47
N PHE A 153 -27.88 9.37 2.66
CA PHE A 153 -29.01 8.53 2.32
C PHE A 153 -29.61 7.87 3.56
N ASN A 154 -30.81 8.28 3.93
CA ASN A 154 -31.52 7.78 5.11
C ASN A 154 -33.02 7.60 4.83
N GLN A 155 -33.35 7.13 3.63
CA GLN A 155 -34.73 6.86 3.22
C GLN A 155 -35.09 5.38 3.45
N ALA A 156 -36.37 5.14 3.74
CA ALA A 156 -36.87 3.77 3.91
C ALA A 156 -36.76 2.97 2.61
N LEU A 157 -36.39 1.70 2.73
CA LEU A 157 -36.26 0.77 1.60
C LEU A 157 -37.26 -0.37 1.76
N SER A 158 -38.29 -0.38 0.92
CA SER A 158 -39.20 -1.52 0.77
C SER A 158 -38.65 -2.54 -0.24
N ALA A 159 -39.35 -3.67 -0.37
CA ALA A 159 -39.09 -4.64 -1.43
C ALA A 159 -39.11 -3.96 -2.82
N GLU A 160 -38.33 -4.53 -3.75
CA GLU A 160 -38.23 -4.13 -5.17
C GLU A 160 -37.53 -2.79 -5.48
N ILE A 161 -37.20 -1.96 -4.48
CA ILE A 161 -36.43 -0.72 -4.72
C ILE A 161 -35.00 -1.04 -5.18
N ILE A 162 -34.34 -1.96 -4.47
CA ILE A 162 -33.02 -2.47 -4.89
C ILE A 162 -33.28 -3.69 -5.78
N PRO A 163 -32.75 -3.72 -7.02
CA PRO A 163 -33.02 -4.82 -7.94
C PRO A 163 -32.29 -6.10 -7.51
N SER A 164 -32.88 -7.26 -7.81
CA SER A 164 -32.33 -8.60 -7.56
C SER A 164 -31.10 -8.97 -8.40
N SER A 165 -30.53 -7.99 -9.10
CA SER A 165 -29.27 -8.10 -9.82
C SER A 165 -28.08 -7.71 -8.96
N VAL A 166 -28.29 -6.93 -7.89
CA VAL A 166 -27.24 -6.38 -7.02
C VAL A 166 -26.56 -7.51 -6.24
N LYS A 167 -25.24 -7.57 -6.36
CA LYS A 167 -24.35 -8.51 -5.67
C LYS A 167 -23.60 -7.84 -4.52
N SER A 168 -23.19 -6.58 -4.67
CA SER A 168 -22.55 -5.79 -3.63
C SER A 168 -23.42 -4.58 -3.26
N LEU A 169 -23.75 -4.44 -1.99
CA LEU A 169 -24.57 -3.36 -1.46
C LEU A 169 -23.87 -2.66 -0.30
N THR A 170 -23.63 -1.35 -0.44
CA THR A 170 -23.06 -0.50 0.60
C THR A 170 -24.05 0.61 0.94
N PHE A 171 -24.46 0.69 2.20
CA PHE A 171 -25.24 1.80 2.73
C PHE A 171 -24.34 2.98 3.09
N GLY A 172 -24.86 4.20 2.89
CA GLY A 172 -24.19 5.43 3.29
C GLY A 172 -24.25 5.67 4.79
N ASP A 173 -23.38 6.57 5.27
CA ASP A 173 -23.12 6.81 6.68
C ASP A 173 -24.34 7.12 7.54
N SER A 174 -25.32 7.86 7.04
CA SER A 174 -26.50 8.32 7.79
C SER A 174 -27.65 7.32 7.77
N PHE A 175 -27.53 6.19 7.06
CA PHE A 175 -28.60 5.20 6.96
C PHE A 175 -28.89 4.56 8.33
N ASP A 176 -30.05 4.88 8.91
CA ASP A 176 -30.52 4.33 10.17
C ASP A 176 -32.02 4.05 10.12
N GLN A 177 -32.46 3.36 9.07
CA GLN A 177 -33.86 2.93 8.89
C GLN A 177 -34.07 1.48 9.30
N LEU A 178 -35.30 1.14 9.70
CA LEU A 178 -35.71 -0.25 9.89
C LEU A 178 -35.72 -0.99 8.55
N LEU A 179 -35.17 -2.19 8.55
CA LEU A 179 -35.19 -3.07 7.38
C LEU A 179 -36.30 -4.10 7.53
N SER A 180 -37.02 -4.32 6.43
CA SER A 180 -38.08 -5.32 6.33
C SER A 180 -37.65 -6.46 5.42
N LYS A 181 -38.40 -7.57 5.44
CA LYS A 181 -38.10 -8.71 4.56
C LYS A 181 -38.18 -8.24 3.10
N GLY A 182 -37.09 -8.45 2.36
CA GLY A 182 -36.98 -8.05 0.95
C GLY A 182 -36.41 -6.64 0.73
N SER A 183 -36.16 -5.85 1.78
CA SER A 183 -35.42 -4.58 1.67
C SER A 183 -34.00 -4.77 1.12
N ILE A 184 -33.37 -5.91 1.46
CA ILE A 184 -32.11 -6.37 0.88
C ILE A 184 -32.42 -7.55 -0.04
N PRO A 185 -32.10 -7.48 -1.35
CA PRO A 185 -32.40 -8.55 -2.29
C PRO A 185 -31.61 -9.83 -2.01
N SER A 186 -32.21 -10.99 -2.29
CA SER A 186 -31.59 -12.32 -2.12
C SER A 186 -30.45 -12.63 -3.09
N SER A 187 -30.01 -11.64 -3.87
CA SER A 187 -28.85 -11.72 -4.75
C SER A 187 -27.59 -11.15 -4.11
N VAL A 188 -27.72 -10.37 -3.03
CA VAL A 188 -26.60 -9.66 -2.39
C VAL A 188 -25.69 -10.67 -1.70
N GLU A 189 -24.42 -10.64 -2.08
CA GLU A 189 -23.33 -11.48 -1.56
C GLU A 189 -22.43 -10.70 -0.59
N SER A 190 -22.26 -9.40 -0.81
CA SER A 190 -21.50 -8.49 0.06
C SER A 190 -22.39 -7.36 0.56
N LEU A 191 -22.48 -7.20 1.88
CA LEU A 191 -23.32 -6.22 2.54
C LEU A 191 -22.52 -5.39 3.56
N THR A 192 -22.52 -4.07 3.38
CA THR A 192 -21.87 -3.12 4.29
C THR A 192 -22.88 -2.09 4.78
N PHE A 193 -23.03 -1.98 6.10
CA PHE A 193 -23.82 -0.93 6.74
C PHE A 193 -23.00 0.34 6.98
N GLY A 194 -23.64 1.50 6.84
CA GLY A 194 -23.01 2.80 7.08
C GLY A 194 -22.87 3.16 8.56
N PHE A 195 -22.12 4.22 8.83
CA PHE A 195 -21.70 4.70 10.15
C PHE A 195 -22.78 4.72 11.25
N MET A 196 -23.97 5.27 10.96
CA MET A 196 -25.06 5.54 11.90
C MET A 196 -26.01 4.37 12.11
N PHE A 197 -25.94 3.31 11.29
CA PHE A 197 -26.89 2.21 11.35
C PHE A 197 -26.86 1.54 12.73
N ASN A 198 -27.96 1.61 13.48
CA ASN A 198 -28.07 1.04 14.81
C ASN A 198 -29.48 0.51 15.11
N LYS A 199 -30.10 -0.13 14.12
CA LYS A 199 -31.39 -0.80 14.28
C LYS A 199 -31.24 -2.29 14.55
N VAL A 200 -32.22 -2.85 15.27
CA VAL A 200 -32.32 -4.29 15.50
C VAL A 200 -32.50 -5.01 14.16
N ILE A 201 -31.83 -6.15 14.00
CA ILE A 201 -31.96 -7.01 12.81
C ILE A 201 -32.61 -8.32 13.22
N PRO A 202 -33.93 -8.46 13.02
CA PRO A 202 -34.62 -9.73 13.18
C PRO A 202 -34.07 -10.82 12.24
N ALA A 203 -34.33 -12.07 12.58
CA ALA A 203 -33.95 -13.21 11.76
C ALA A 203 -34.59 -13.15 10.36
N GLY A 204 -33.80 -13.46 9.33
CA GLY A 204 -34.24 -13.50 7.93
C GLY A 204 -34.36 -12.15 7.23
N ILE A 205 -33.95 -11.04 7.86
CA ILE A 205 -33.86 -9.73 7.20
C ILE A 205 -32.65 -9.63 6.28
N ILE A 206 -31.49 -10.11 6.75
CA ILE A 206 -30.31 -10.28 5.89
C ILE A 206 -30.48 -11.61 5.13
N PRO A 207 -30.42 -11.60 3.79
CA PRO A 207 -30.67 -12.79 2.99
C PRO A 207 -29.54 -13.82 3.11
N SER A 208 -29.88 -15.10 2.93
CA SER A 208 -28.93 -16.23 2.97
C SER A 208 -27.98 -16.33 1.78
N SER A 209 -27.92 -15.29 0.94
CA SER A 209 -26.92 -15.12 -0.10
C SER A 209 -25.71 -14.33 0.38
N VAL A 210 -25.81 -13.62 1.52
CA VAL A 210 -24.72 -12.76 2.02
C VAL A 210 -23.59 -13.62 2.57
N GLU A 211 -22.41 -13.48 1.98
CA GLU A 211 -21.17 -14.17 2.35
C GLU A 211 -20.24 -13.24 3.15
N SER A 212 -20.28 -11.93 2.89
CA SER A 212 -19.51 -10.91 3.61
C SER A 212 -20.43 -9.86 4.23
N LEU A 213 -20.34 -9.69 5.56
CA LEU A 213 -21.16 -8.76 6.32
C LEU A 213 -20.29 -7.82 7.17
N THR A 214 -20.45 -6.51 6.95
CA THR A 214 -19.79 -5.47 7.75
C THR A 214 -20.81 -4.55 8.40
N PHE A 215 -20.76 -4.44 9.73
CA PHE A 215 -21.57 -3.49 10.50
C PHE A 215 -20.88 -2.13 10.61
N GLY A 216 -21.69 -1.07 10.60
CA GLY A 216 -21.25 0.31 10.72
C GLY A 216 -20.82 0.72 12.13
N PHE A 217 -20.20 1.89 12.24
CA PHE A 217 -19.52 2.39 13.43
C PHE A 217 -20.36 2.37 14.71
N TYR A 218 -21.62 2.81 14.66
CA TYR A 218 -22.51 2.91 15.82
C TYR A 218 -23.35 1.65 16.11
N PHE A 219 -23.28 0.61 15.26
CA PHE A 219 -24.08 -0.60 15.46
C PHE A 219 -23.78 -1.25 16.81
N ASN A 220 -24.79 -1.33 17.68
CA ASN A 220 -24.65 -1.89 19.01
C ASN A 220 -25.95 -2.54 19.51
N GLN A 221 -26.60 -3.30 18.63
CA GLN A 221 -27.84 -4.02 18.92
C GLN A 221 -27.60 -5.49 19.26
N LEU A 222 -28.48 -6.07 20.08
CA LEU A 222 -28.41 -7.48 20.44
C LEU A 222 -28.61 -8.35 19.20
N LEU A 223 -27.78 -9.39 19.04
CA LEU A 223 -27.88 -10.36 17.96
C LEU A 223 -28.47 -11.67 18.46
N SER A 224 -29.71 -11.95 18.05
CA SER A 224 -30.37 -13.23 18.28
C SER A 224 -29.93 -14.27 17.24
N ALA A 225 -30.15 -15.54 17.53
CA ALA A 225 -29.90 -16.62 16.57
C ALA A 225 -30.67 -16.36 15.26
N GLY A 226 -29.97 -16.44 14.13
CA GLY A 226 -30.53 -16.19 12.80
C GLY A 226 -30.57 -14.71 12.36
N SER A 227 -30.20 -13.75 13.22
CA SER A 227 -30.00 -12.34 12.80
C SER A 227 -28.92 -12.21 11.74
N ILE A 228 -27.85 -13.00 11.84
CA ILE A 228 -26.82 -13.17 10.82
C ILE A 228 -27.06 -14.53 10.14
N PRO A 229 -27.20 -14.58 8.80
CA PRO A 229 -27.52 -15.82 8.09
C PRO A 229 -26.32 -16.78 8.06
N SER A 230 -26.60 -18.08 7.95
CA SER A 230 -25.61 -19.15 7.91
C SER A 230 -24.79 -19.25 6.61
N SER A 231 -24.89 -18.24 5.75
CA SER A 231 -24.06 -18.07 4.56
C SER A 231 -22.87 -17.15 4.82
N VAL A 232 -22.87 -16.36 5.91
CA VAL A 232 -21.81 -15.39 6.16
C VAL A 232 -20.52 -16.10 6.54
N GLU A 233 -19.47 -15.88 5.76
CA GLU A 233 -18.12 -16.41 5.95
C GLU A 233 -17.19 -15.34 6.57
N SER A 234 -17.41 -14.06 6.26
CA SER A 234 -16.64 -12.93 6.81
C SER A 234 -17.57 -11.98 7.56
N LEU A 235 -17.30 -11.78 8.85
CA LEU A 235 -18.10 -10.93 9.74
C LEU A 235 -17.23 -9.87 10.41
N THR A 236 -17.55 -8.59 10.19
CA THR A 236 -16.87 -7.46 10.82
C THR A 236 -17.87 -6.61 11.60
N PHE A 237 -17.59 -6.39 12.88
CA PHE A 237 -18.35 -5.48 13.75
C PHE A 237 -17.76 -4.07 13.75
N GLY A 238 -18.64 -3.07 13.82
CA GLY A 238 -18.25 -1.67 13.92
C GLY A 238 -17.82 -1.23 15.33
N PHE A 239 -17.27 -0.03 15.42
CA PHE A 239 -16.57 0.52 16.59
C PHE A 239 -17.31 0.37 17.92
N HIS A 240 -18.61 0.64 17.96
CA HIS A 240 -19.40 0.68 19.19
C HIS A 240 -19.99 -0.66 19.64
N PHE A 241 -19.89 -1.72 18.82
CA PHE A 241 -20.50 -3.00 19.15
C PHE A 241 -19.91 -3.57 20.45
N ASN A 242 -20.77 -3.76 21.46
CA ASN A 242 -20.39 -4.27 22.77
C ASN A 242 -21.54 -5.02 23.45
N GLN A 243 -22.36 -5.73 22.67
CA GLN A 243 -23.46 -6.54 23.20
C GLN A 243 -23.00 -7.94 23.56
N PHE A 244 -23.67 -8.54 24.54
CA PHE A 244 -23.45 -9.93 24.92
C PHE A 244 -23.77 -10.86 23.74
N LEU A 245 -22.92 -11.87 23.53
CA LEU A 245 -23.08 -12.87 22.47
C LEU A 245 -23.34 -14.25 23.07
N SER A 246 -24.53 -14.76 22.79
CA SER A 246 -24.93 -16.12 23.15
C SER A 246 -24.47 -17.13 22.09
N LYS A 247 -24.47 -18.43 22.45
CA LYS A 247 -24.22 -19.50 21.47
C LYS A 247 -25.23 -19.40 20.31
N GLY A 248 -24.71 -19.32 19.09
CA GLY A 248 -25.51 -19.17 17.87
C GLY A 248 -25.81 -17.73 17.44
N SER A 249 -25.39 -16.72 18.21
CA SER A 249 -25.44 -15.30 17.76
C SER A 249 -24.53 -15.06 16.54
N ILE A 250 -23.42 -15.79 16.45
CA ILE A 250 -22.53 -15.84 15.28
C ILE A 250 -22.72 -17.23 14.63
N PRO A 251 -23.04 -17.31 13.32
CA PRO A 251 -23.32 -18.58 12.66
C PRO A 251 -22.05 -19.40 12.42
N SER A 252 -22.21 -20.73 12.34
CA SER A 252 -21.11 -21.69 12.14
C SER A 252 -20.50 -21.71 10.73
N SER A 253 -20.87 -20.76 9.87
CA SER A 253 -20.25 -20.53 8.58
C SER A 253 -19.11 -19.51 8.66
N VAL A 254 -19.05 -18.67 9.70
CA VAL A 254 -18.07 -17.59 9.81
C VAL A 254 -16.66 -18.17 9.96
N GLU A 255 -15.78 -17.84 9.01
CA GLU A 255 -14.38 -18.22 9.00
C GLU A 255 -13.46 -17.07 9.44
N SER A 256 -13.87 -15.82 9.18
CA SER A 256 -13.14 -14.60 9.58
C SER A 256 -14.04 -13.72 10.44
N LEU A 257 -13.61 -13.47 11.68
CA LEU A 257 -14.36 -12.68 12.66
C LEU A 257 -13.51 -11.51 13.18
N THR A 258 -13.99 -10.29 12.97
CA THR A 258 -13.37 -9.06 13.48
C THR A 258 -14.35 -8.34 14.40
N PHE A 259 -13.96 -8.15 15.66
CA PHE A 259 -14.68 -7.33 16.62
C PHE A 259 -14.29 -5.85 16.51
N GLY A 260 -15.26 -4.97 16.74
CA GLY A 260 -15.03 -3.53 16.76
C GLY A 260 -14.39 -3.03 18.04
N TYR A 261 -13.91 -1.78 18.02
CA TYR A 261 -13.06 -1.17 19.06
C TYR A 261 -13.58 -1.35 20.49
N ARG A 262 -14.88 -1.17 20.76
CA ARG A 262 -15.47 -1.19 22.11
C ARG A 262 -15.88 -2.57 22.61
N PHE A 263 -15.79 -3.62 21.80
CA PHE A 263 -16.20 -4.95 22.22
C PHE A 263 -15.36 -5.43 23.42
N ASN A 264 -16.03 -5.69 24.55
CA ASN A 264 -15.41 -6.07 25.81
C ASN A 264 -16.34 -6.95 26.66
N GLN A 265 -17.03 -7.90 26.01
CA GLN A 265 -17.94 -8.84 26.67
C GLN A 265 -17.27 -10.18 26.95
N VAL A 266 -17.70 -10.86 28.01
CA VAL A 266 -17.19 -12.19 28.38
C VAL A 266 -17.55 -13.20 27.28
N LEU A 267 -16.58 -14.03 26.91
CA LEU A 267 -16.76 -15.10 25.93
C LEU A 267 -16.84 -16.47 26.61
N SER A 268 -18.02 -17.06 26.59
CA SER A 268 -18.24 -18.43 27.05
C SER A 268 -17.89 -19.42 25.94
N ALA A 269 -17.65 -20.69 26.32
CA ALA A 269 -17.38 -21.74 25.35
C ALA A 269 -18.52 -21.87 24.32
N GLY A 270 -18.16 -21.84 23.04
CA GLY A 270 -19.12 -21.91 21.93
C GLY A 270 -19.80 -20.58 21.56
N THR A 271 -19.46 -19.46 22.19
CA THR A 271 -19.86 -18.12 21.72
C THR A 271 -19.26 -17.82 20.34
N ILE A 272 -17.96 -18.09 20.17
CA ILE A 272 -17.30 -18.04 18.87
C ILE A 272 -17.38 -19.45 18.24
N PRO A 273 -17.90 -19.59 17.01
CA PRO A 273 -18.11 -20.90 16.39
C PRO A 273 -16.78 -21.55 15.95
N SER A 274 -16.77 -22.89 15.92
CA SER A 274 -15.61 -23.71 15.55
C SER A 274 -15.24 -23.68 14.06
N SER A 275 -15.89 -22.83 13.27
CA SER A 275 -15.53 -22.53 11.89
C SER A 275 -14.50 -21.40 11.79
N VAL A 276 -14.38 -20.55 12.81
CA VAL A 276 -13.53 -19.35 12.77
C VAL A 276 -12.06 -19.76 12.69
N LYS A 277 -11.39 -19.30 11.63
CA LYS A 277 -9.96 -19.51 11.35
C LYS A 277 -9.14 -18.26 11.68
N SER A 278 -9.72 -17.07 11.52
CA SER A 278 -9.08 -15.79 11.86
C SER A 278 -9.95 -15.01 12.82
N LEU A 279 -9.38 -14.62 13.96
CA LEU A 279 -10.06 -13.88 15.02
C LEU A 279 -9.27 -12.62 15.39
N THR A 280 -9.91 -11.47 15.22
CA THR A 280 -9.36 -10.17 15.62
C THR A 280 -10.26 -9.53 16.67
N PHE A 281 -9.69 -9.26 17.85
CA PHE A 281 -10.36 -8.48 18.89
C PHE A 281 -10.18 -6.98 18.68
N GLY A 282 -11.20 -6.20 19.08
CA GLY A 282 -11.11 -4.75 19.11
C GLY A 282 -10.29 -4.25 20.30
N ASN A 283 -9.88 -2.98 20.23
CA ASN A 283 -8.93 -2.37 21.17
C ASN A 283 -9.35 -2.37 22.64
N SER A 284 -10.64 -2.41 22.97
CA SER A 284 -11.12 -2.38 24.37
C SER A 284 -11.27 -3.77 24.98
N PHE A 285 -11.11 -4.85 24.22
CA PHE A 285 -11.29 -6.20 24.72
C PHE A 285 -10.26 -6.53 25.81
N ASN A 286 -10.74 -6.79 27.02
CA ASN A 286 -9.90 -7.07 28.19
C ASN A 286 -10.58 -8.01 29.18
N GLN A 287 -11.29 -9.03 28.66
CA GLN A 287 -11.95 -10.06 29.47
C GLN A 287 -11.06 -11.29 29.65
N ILE A 288 -11.25 -12.00 30.76
CA ILE A 288 -10.54 -13.25 31.04
C ILE A 288 -10.93 -14.29 29.99
N LEU A 289 -9.93 -15.01 29.47
CA LEU A 289 -10.11 -16.11 28.52
C LEU A 289 -9.92 -17.44 29.23
N LEU A 290 -11.01 -18.20 29.35
CA LEU A 290 -10.99 -19.57 29.85
C LEU A 290 -10.73 -20.54 28.69
N GLU A 291 -10.39 -21.79 29.02
CA GLU A 291 -10.29 -22.85 28.02
C GLU A 291 -11.62 -22.98 27.25
N GLY A 292 -11.53 -22.96 25.91
CA GLY A 292 -12.69 -23.00 25.04
C GLY A 292 -13.37 -21.65 24.75
N SER A 293 -12.96 -20.53 25.38
CA SER A 293 -13.43 -19.19 25.02
C SER A 293 -13.09 -18.84 23.56
N ILE A 294 -11.93 -19.31 23.09
CA ILE A 294 -11.51 -19.26 21.68
C ILE A 294 -11.51 -20.70 21.15
N PRO A 295 -12.13 -20.99 19.99
CA PRO A 295 -12.22 -22.33 19.47
C PRO A 295 -10.89 -22.83 18.87
N SER A 296 -10.68 -24.14 18.89
CA SER A 296 -9.47 -24.81 18.36
C SER A 296 -9.37 -24.83 16.83
N SER A 297 -10.22 -24.08 16.13
CA SER A 297 -10.14 -23.83 14.69
C SER A 297 -9.32 -22.58 14.35
N VAL A 298 -9.13 -21.68 15.33
CA VAL A 298 -8.46 -20.39 15.10
C VAL A 298 -6.98 -20.63 14.83
N LYS A 299 -6.51 -20.14 13.67
CA LYS A 299 -5.11 -20.15 13.24
C LYS A 299 -4.43 -18.80 13.39
N SER A 300 -5.17 -17.70 13.23
CA SER A 300 -4.67 -16.34 13.44
C SER A 300 -5.47 -15.67 14.54
N LEU A 301 -4.77 -15.22 15.59
CA LEU A 301 -5.35 -14.56 16.75
C LEU A 301 -4.66 -13.22 16.99
N THR A 302 -5.44 -12.14 16.90
CA THR A 302 -4.97 -10.77 17.18
C THR A 302 -5.76 -10.18 18.33
N PHE A 303 -5.07 -9.77 19.38
CA PHE A 303 -5.64 -9.01 20.49
C PHE A 303 -5.60 -7.51 20.20
N GLY A 304 -6.61 -6.80 20.69
CA GLY A 304 -6.63 -5.34 20.68
C GLY A 304 -5.78 -4.73 21.80
N ASP A 305 -5.56 -3.42 21.72
CA ASP A 305 -4.59 -2.71 22.55
C ASP A 305 -4.76 -2.80 24.07
N SER A 306 -5.98 -2.93 24.59
CA SER A 306 -6.24 -2.94 26.04
C SER A 306 -6.12 -4.31 26.69
N PHE A 307 -5.97 -5.40 25.91
CA PHE A 307 -5.93 -6.74 26.46
C PHE A 307 -4.72 -6.92 27.37
N ASN A 308 -4.97 -7.17 28.66
CA ASN A 308 -3.94 -7.32 29.69
C ASN A 308 -4.39 -8.29 30.80
N GLN A 309 -5.20 -9.29 30.46
CA GLN A 309 -5.61 -10.33 31.41
C GLN A 309 -4.57 -11.45 31.51
N VAL A 310 -4.49 -12.06 32.69
CA VAL A 310 -3.65 -13.24 32.91
C VAL A 310 -4.13 -14.36 31.99
N LEU A 311 -3.20 -14.97 31.26
CA LEU A 311 -3.45 -16.13 30.43
C LEU A 311 -3.11 -17.40 31.21
N LEU A 312 -3.97 -18.40 31.11
CA LEU A 312 -3.71 -19.75 31.62
C LEU A 312 -3.39 -20.69 30.47
N LYS A 313 -2.84 -21.86 30.79
CA LYS A 313 -2.69 -22.93 29.80
C LYS A 313 -4.08 -23.28 29.23
N GLY A 314 -4.22 -23.24 27.91
CA GLY A 314 -5.49 -23.46 27.22
C GLY A 314 -6.30 -22.19 26.90
N SER A 315 -5.93 -21.02 27.44
CA SER A 315 -6.56 -19.74 27.05
C SER A 315 -6.36 -19.40 25.57
N ILE A 316 -5.18 -19.77 25.03
CA ILE A 316 -4.88 -19.70 23.60
C ILE A 316 -4.89 -21.13 23.05
N PRO A 317 -5.72 -21.46 22.04
CA PRO A 317 -5.82 -22.80 21.51
C PRO A 317 -4.55 -23.27 20.78
N SER A 318 -4.27 -24.58 20.83
CA SER A 318 -3.11 -25.21 20.19
C SER A 318 -3.15 -25.24 18.65
N SER A 319 -4.15 -24.63 18.04
CA SER A 319 -4.27 -24.43 16.60
C SER A 319 -3.68 -23.10 16.12
N VAL A 320 -3.44 -22.15 17.05
CA VAL A 320 -2.99 -20.79 16.69
C VAL A 320 -1.57 -20.85 16.15
N GLU A 321 -1.38 -20.39 14.91
CA GLU A 321 -0.11 -20.32 14.20
C GLU A 321 0.46 -18.89 14.18
N SER A 322 -0.41 -17.87 14.21
CA SER A 322 -0.03 -16.46 14.29
C SER A 322 -0.72 -15.82 15.50
N LEU A 323 0.09 -15.28 16.41
CA LEU A 323 -0.38 -14.65 17.65
C LEU A 323 0.17 -13.23 17.73
N ALA A 324 -0.72 -12.25 17.83
CA ALA A 324 -0.37 -10.86 18.05
C ALA A 324 -1.04 -10.32 19.31
N PHE A 325 -0.24 -9.83 20.24
CA PHE A 325 -0.70 -9.10 21.42
C PHE A 325 -0.83 -7.60 21.14
N GLY A 326 -1.87 -6.98 21.70
CA GLY A 326 -2.03 -5.53 21.67
C GLY A 326 -1.10 -4.81 22.64
N ASN A 327 -1.06 -3.48 22.52
CA ASN A 327 -0.05 -2.65 23.17
C ASN A 327 0.01 -2.70 24.70
N SER A 328 -1.08 -3.00 25.42
CA SER A 328 -1.11 -3.00 26.89
C SER A 328 -0.79 -4.35 27.53
N PHE A 329 -0.65 -5.41 26.74
CA PHE A 329 -0.39 -6.75 27.30
C PHE A 329 0.97 -6.77 28.01
N ASN A 330 0.95 -7.03 29.32
CA ASN A 330 2.13 -7.03 30.17
C ASN A 330 1.98 -8.04 31.33
N GLN A 331 1.41 -9.23 31.05
CA GLN A 331 1.27 -10.31 32.02
C GLN A 331 2.39 -11.34 31.90
N VAL A 332 2.71 -11.99 33.02
CA VAL A 332 3.77 -13.01 33.06
C VAL A 332 3.40 -14.19 32.16
N LEU A 333 4.35 -14.63 31.33
CA LEU A 333 4.20 -15.77 30.43
C LEU A 333 5.08 -16.93 30.87
N SER A 334 4.51 -17.87 31.63
CA SER A 334 5.15 -19.15 31.95
C SER A 334 5.19 -20.10 30.75
N ALA A 335 6.07 -21.08 30.79
CA ALA A 335 6.21 -22.08 29.74
C ALA A 335 4.88 -22.81 29.45
N GLY A 336 4.52 -22.93 28.17
CA GLY A 336 3.30 -23.60 27.70
C GLY A 336 2.02 -22.76 27.73
N ILE A 337 2.06 -21.49 28.14
CA ILE A 337 0.93 -20.55 27.98
C ILE A 337 0.73 -20.22 26.49
N ILE A 338 1.81 -19.85 25.80
CA ILE A 338 1.79 -19.72 24.34
C ILE A 338 1.93 -21.14 23.76
N PRO A 339 1.02 -21.60 22.88
CA PRO A 339 1.07 -22.95 22.34
C PRO A 339 2.25 -23.17 21.38
N SER A 340 2.74 -24.42 21.32
CA SER A 340 3.82 -24.85 20.41
C SER A 340 3.43 -24.91 18.92
N SER A 341 2.22 -24.46 18.57
CA SER A 341 1.79 -24.27 17.18
C SER A 341 2.17 -22.88 16.64
N VAL A 342 2.45 -21.92 17.52
CA VAL A 342 2.70 -20.52 17.14
C VAL A 342 4.02 -20.41 16.37
N LYS A 343 3.95 -19.91 15.15
CA LYS A 343 5.07 -19.67 14.23
C LYS A 343 5.44 -18.19 14.14
N SER A 344 4.47 -17.30 14.31
CA SER A 344 4.65 -15.85 14.33
C SER A 344 4.13 -15.30 15.64
N LEU A 345 4.98 -14.59 16.38
CA LEU A 345 4.65 -14.00 17.68
C LEU A 345 4.99 -12.52 17.70
N LEU A 346 3.99 -11.68 17.95
CA LEU A 346 4.14 -10.26 18.17
C LEU A 346 3.76 -9.92 19.61
N PHE A 347 4.71 -9.33 20.34
CA PHE A 347 4.47 -8.67 21.61
C PHE A 347 4.12 -7.20 21.37
N GLY A 348 3.09 -6.72 22.06
CA GLY A 348 2.72 -5.31 22.06
C GLY A 348 3.76 -4.44 22.77
N ILE A 349 3.58 -3.12 22.63
CA ILE A 349 4.51 -2.10 23.13
C ILE A 349 4.83 -2.30 24.62
N ASN A 350 3.85 -2.35 25.52
CA ASN A 350 4.09 -2.34 26.97
C ASN A 350 4.57 -3.66 27.58
N PHE A 351 4.86 -4.69 26.79
CA PHE A 351 5.29 -5.99 27.33
C PHE A 351 6.71 -5.92 27.92
N ASN A 352 6.81 -5.96 29.25
CA ASN A 352 8.02 -5.76 30.05
C ASN A 352 8.21 -6.84 31.14
N GLN A 353 7.63 -8.03 30.95
CA GLN A 353 7.79 -9.12 31.91
C GLN A 353 9.09 -9.90 31.68
N VAL A 354 9.65 -10.42 32.77
CA VAL A 354 10.79 -11.34 32.69
C VAL A 354 10.34 -12.61 31.97
N LEU A 355 11.00 -12.92 30.86
CA LEU A 355 10.80 -14.18 30.15
C LEU A 355 11.76 -15.24 30.69
N SER A 356 11.25 -16.47 30.83
CA SER A 356 12.05 -17.64 31.18
C SER A 356 12.16 -18.56 29.96
N THR A 357 13.10 -19.51 30.01
CA THR A 357 13.21 -20.53 28.97
C THR A 357 11.88 -21.26 28.81
N GLY A 358 11.39 -21.36 27.57
CA GLY A 358 10.10 -21.97 27.25
C GLY A 358 8.89 -21.02 27.27
N SER A 359 9.03 -19.77 27.73
CA SER A 359 7.98 -18.75 27.61
C SER A 359 7.63 -18.45 26.15
N ILE A 360 8.64 -18.43 25.27
CA ILE A 360 8.48 -18.39 23.82
C ILE A 360 8.65 -19.82 23.29
N PRO A 361 7.66 -20.40 22.58
CA PRO A 361 7.76 -21.77 22.08
C PRO A 361 8.82 -21.94 20.99
N SER A 362 9.43 -23.13 20.94
CA SER A 362 10.44 -23.50 19.93
C SER A 362 9.89 -23.69 18.50
N SER A 363 8.61 -23.40 18.28
CA SER A 363 7.97 -23.35 16.97
C SER A 363 8.04 -21.96 16.33
N VAL A 364 8.32 -20.91 17.12
CA VAL A 364 8.33 -19.52 16.67
C VAL A 364 9.49 -19.30 15.69
N LYS A 365 9.18 -18.82 14.49
CA LYS A 365 10.12 -18.47 13.42
C LYS A 365 10.26 -16.96 13.24
N SER A 366 9.17 -16.22 13.44
CA SER A 366 9.15 -14.75 13.40
C SER A 366 8.78 -14.23 14.78
N LEU A 367 9.66 -13.44 15.37
CA LEU A 367 9.48 -12.86 16.69
C LEU A 367 9.64 -11.35 16.64
N ILE A 368 8.60 -10.65 17.09
CA ILE A 368 8.57 -9.19 17.18
C ILE A 368 8.37 -8.80 18.63
N PHE A 369 9.33 -8.05 19.18
CA PHE A 369 9.21 -7.40 20.48
C PHE A 369 8.74 -5.95 20.31
N GLY A 370 7.66 -5.56 20.99
CA GLY A 370 7.21 -4.16 21.09
C GLY A 370 8.14 -3.25 21.92
N ASN A 371 7.81 -1.96 22.04
CA ASN A 371 8.58 -0.96 22.78
C ASN A 371 8.28 -0.98 24.29
N ASN A 372 9.00 -1.77 25.08
CA ASN A 372 9.24 -1.53 26.53
C ASN A 372 9.80 -2.80 27.15
N SER A 373 11.10 -3.02 27.06
CA SER A 373 11.85 -3.62 28.19
C SER A 373 13.32 -3.27 28.01
N ASN A 374 13.95 -2.67 29.01
CA ASN A 374 15.41 -2.66 29.15
C ASN A 374 15.92 -3.92 29.87
N GLN A 375 15.05 -4.91 30.11
CA GLN A 375 15.45 -6.17 30.70
C GLN A 375 16.36 -6.95 29.74
N SER A 376 17.48 -7.44 30.27
CA SER A 376 18.45 -8.26 29.55
C SER A 376 17.82 -9.58 29.11
N LEU A 377 17.99 -9.95 27.85
CA LEU A 377 17.64 -11.27 27.34
C LEU A 377 18.84 -12.19 27.58
N SER A 378 18.75 -13.11 28.56
CA SER A 378 19.78 -14.11 28.75
C SER A 378 19.78 -15.15 27.62
N THR A 379 20.90 -15.85 27.44
CA THR A 379 21.04 -16.96 26.49
C THR A 379 19.90 -17.97 26.67
N GLY A 380 19.30 -18.40 25.56
CA GLY A 380 18.25 -19.43 25.53
C GLY A 380 16.81 -18.93 25.77
N ILE A 381 16.59 -17.64 26.02
CA ILE A 381 15.23 -17.07 26.10
C ILE A 381 14.56 -17.00 24.73
N ILE A 382 15.29 -16.52 23.71
CA ILE A 382 14.84 -16.57 22.32
C ILE A 382 15.17 -17.97 21.78
N PRO A 383 14.18 -18.77 21.34
CA PRO A 383 14.42 -20.12 20.86
C PRO A 383 15.27 -20.15 19.58
N SER A 384 16.05 -21.22 19.40
CA SER A 384 16.88 -21.46 18.20
C SER A 384 16.09 -21.77 16.92
N SER A 385 14.76 -21.64 16.95
CA SER A 385 13.87 -21.71 15.79
C SER A 385 13.64 -20.34 15.14
N VAL A 386 13.95 -19.25 15.84
CA VAL A 386 13.67 -17.88 15.35
C VAL A 386 14.60 -17.55 14.20
N GLU A 387 14.04 -17.22 13.04
CA GLU A 387 14.75 -16.86 11.81
C GLU A 387 14.67 -15.34 11.52
N SER A 388 13.62 -14.68 11.97
CA SER A 388 13.44 -13.23 11.89
C SER A 388 13.16 -12.65 13.27
N LEU A 389 13.99 -11.69 13.68
CA LEU A 389 13.90 -11.03 14.97
C LEU A 389 13.82 -9.52 14.77
N THR A 390 12.72 -8.92 15.24
CA THR A 390 12.51 -7.48 15.17
C THR A 390 12.28 -6.94 16.56
N PHE A 391 13.03 -5.90 16.91
CA PHE A 391 12.76 -5.06 18.07
C PHE A 391 12.10 -3.77 17.58
N LEU A 392 10.96 -3.38 18.14
CA LEU A 392 10.29 -2.13 17.79
C LEU A 392 10.71 -0.98 18.71
N GLY A 393 10.57 0.26 18.21
CA GLY A 393 10.71 1.53 18.95
C GLY A 393 11.74 1.60 20.07
N SER A 394 11.34 1.78 21.34
CA SER A 394 12.18 2.14 22.50
C SER A 394 13.09 1.05 23.07
N ASN A 395 13.28 -0.07 22.38
CA ASN A 395 14.19 -1.12 22.82
C ASN A 395 15.65 -0.67 22.71
N ASN A 396 16.25 -0.25 23.84
CA ASN A 396 17.67 0.06 23.96
C ASN A 396 18.40 -0.94 24.88
N ARG A 397 18.06 -2.23 24.73
CA ARG A 397 18.54 -3.34 25.58
C ARG A 397 20.04 -3.58 25.38
N VAL A 398 20.74 -3.84 26.48
CA VAL A 398 22.08 -4.44 26.41
C VAL A 398 21.93 -5.88 25.93
N LEU A 399 22.63 -6.20 24.84
CA LEU A 399 22.68 -7.53 24.27
C LEU A 399 24.04 -8.14 24.59
N SER A 400 24.02 -9.31 25.21
CA SER A 400 25.23 -10.09 25.49
C SER A 400 25.44 -11.12 24.38
N GLU A 401 26.66 -11.63 24.25
CA GLU A 401 26.93 -12.77 23.36
C GLU A 401 25.96 -13.93 23.66
N GLY A 402 25.39 -14.53 22.61
CA GLY A 402 24.41 -15.61 22.73
C GLY A 402 22.97 -15.18 23.09
N SER A 403 22.69 -13.88 23.28
CA SER A 403 21.31 -13.39 23.51
C SER A 403 20.42 -13.54 22.27
N ILE A 404 21.02 -13.39 21.09
CA ILE A 404 20.39 -13.61 19.80
C ILE A 404 20.84 -15.00 19.30
N PRO A 405 19.92 -15.94 19.01
CA PRO A 405 20.30 -17.28 18.61
C PRO A 405 20.88 -17.31 17.18
N SER A 406 21.77 -18.27 16.94
CA SER A 406 22.45 -18.48 15.65
C SER A 406 21.53 -18.97 14.51
N SER A 407 20.22 -19.02 14.73
CA SER A 407 19.21 -19.27 13.71
C SER A 407 18.72 -18.00 13.03
N VAL A 408 18.94 -16.82 13.63
CA VAL A 408 18.42 -15.54 13.13
C VAL A 408 19.15 -15.15 11.84
N LYS A 409 18.38 -14.94 10.77
CA LYS A 409 18.84 -14.53 9.44
C LYS A 409 18.54 -13.06 9.16
N SER A 410 17.46 -12.52 9.73
CA SER A 410 17.07 -11.11 9.60
C SER A 410 16.92 -10.50 10.99
N LEU A 411 17.65 -9.40 11.24
CA LEU A 411 17.68 -8.69 12.51
C LEU A 411 17.39 -7.20 12.29
N THR A 412 16.34 -6.71 12.94
CA THR A 412 15.98 -5.29 12.91
C THR A 412 15.96 -4.74 14.34
N PHE A 413 16.76 -3.71 14.58
CA PHE A 413 16.76 -2.97 15.85
C PHE A 413 15.72 -1.84 15.84
N GLY A 414 15.17 -1.58 17.03
CA GLY A 414 14.11 -0.57 17.21
C GLY A 414 14.65 0.85 17.21
N TYR A 415 13.76 1.83 16.96
CA TYR A 415 14.05 3.26 16.82
C TYR A 415 15.10 3.79 17.80
N PHE A 416 15.01 3.50 19.10
CA PHE A 416 15.90 4.06 20.13
C PHE A 416 17.12 3.18 20.47
N PHE A 417 17.37 2.08 19.75
CA PHE A 417 18.51 1.22 20.00
C PHE A 417 19.83 1.97 19.74
N ASN A 418 20.67 2.08 20.76
CA ASN A 418 21.94 2.82 20.72
C ASN A 418 22.98 2.25 21.70
N GLN A 419 23.00 0.92 21.88
CA GLN A 419 24.00 0.25 22.71
C GLN A 419 25.28 -0.06 21.93
N VAL A 420 26.40 -0.15 22.65
CA VAL A 420 27.67 -0.60 22.06
C VAL A 420 27.55 -2.07 21.68
N LEU A 421 27.96 -2.41 20.46
CA LEU A 421 27.99 -3.78 19.97
C LEU A 421 29.42 -4.32 20.02
N SER A 422 29.67 -5.30 20.88
CA SER A 422 30.92 -6.06 20.87
C SER A 422 30.87 -7.18 19.82
N ALA A 423 32.04 -7.62 19.34
CA ALA A 423 32.13 -8.78 18.47
C ALA A 423 31.43 -10.00 19.10
N GLY A 424 30.66 -10.75 18.31
CA GLY A 424 29.87 -11.89 18.79
C GLY A 424 28.45 -11.54 19.30
N THR A 425 28.12 -10.26 19.52
CA THR A 425 26.76 -9.86 19.96
C THR A 425 25.69 -10.20 18.93
N ILE A 426 25.99 -9.93 17.66
CA ILE A 426 25.16 -10.34 16.52
C ILE A 426 25.73 -11.67 15.99
N PRO A 427 24.93 -12.73 15.84
CA PRO A 427 25.44 -14.02 15.38
C PRO A 427 25.80 -14.01 13.89
N SER A 428 26.76 -14.86 13.52
CA SER A 428 27.23 -15.05 12.13
C SER A 428 26.22 -15.73 11.19
N SER A 429 24.97 -15.90 11.63
CA SER A 429 23.85 -16.33 10.80
C SER A 429 23.09 -15.17 10.16
N VAL A 430 23.25 -13.94 10.68
CA VAL A 430 22.49 -12.77 10.23
C VAL A 430 22.95 -12.35 8.83
N LYS A 431 22.02 -12.27 7.89
CA LYS A 431 22.23 -11.84 6.50
C LYS A 431 21.69 -10.44 6.23
N SER A 432 20.63 -10.04 6.91
CA SER A 432 20.05 -8.69 6.82
C SER A 432 20.07 -8.04 8.19
N LEU A 433 20.71 -6.88 8.28
CA LEU A 433 20.86 -6.12 9.52
C LEU A 433 20.38 -4.68 9.31
N THR A 434 19.37 -4.28 10.08
CA THR A 434 18.84 -2.92 10.09
C THR A 434 19.00 -2.33 11.48
N PHE A 435 19.73 -1.22 11.58
CA PHE A 435 19.83 -0.43 12.80
C PHE A 435 18.65 0.52 12.96
N GLY A 436 18.26 0.76 14.21
CA GLY A 436 17.25 1.74 14.56
C GLY A 436 17.75 3.17 14.44
N ASN A 437 16.82 4.13 14.35
CA ASN A 437 17.11 5.52 14.03
C ASN A 437 18.14 6.19 14.93
N ASN A 438 18.15 5.93 16.24
CA ASN A 438 19.05 6.59 17.18
C ASN A 438 20.41 5.89 17.34
N PHE A 439 20.67 4.82 16.59
CA PHE A 439 21.94 4.11 16.69
C PHE A 439 23.09 5.02 16.22
N ASN A 440 23.99 5.37 17.13
CA ASN A 440 25.10 6.28 16.88
C ASN A 440 26.35 5.92 17.71
N GLN A 441 26.56 4.62 17.94
CA GLN A 441 27.78 4.13 18.60
C GLN A 441 28.90 3.88 17.59
N LYS A 442 30.15 3.97 18.06
CA LYS A 442 31.31 3.57 17.26
C LYS A 442 31.25 2.06 17.02
N LEU A 443 31.42 1.65 15.78
CA LEU A 443 31.57 0.25 15.39
C LEU A 443 33.06 -0.09 15.22
N SER A 444 33.47 -1.21 15.77
CA SER A 444 34.80 -1.80 15.58
C SER A 444 34.73 -2.98 14.61
N ALA A 445 35.85 -3.39 14.03
CA ALA A 445 35.93 -4.61 13.23
C ALA A 445 35.34 -5.81 14.00
N GLY A 446 34.48 -6.59 13.34
CA GLY A 446 33.78 -7.73 13.94
C GLY A 446 32.47 -7.39 14.68
N SER A 447 32.11 -6.12 14.86
CA SER A 447 30.81 -5.72 15.45
C SER A 447 29.64 -6.10 14.53
N ILE A 448 29.87 -6.06 13.21
CA ILE A 448 28.96 -6.55 12.18
C ILE A 448 29.54 -7.88 11.66
N PRO A 449 28.81 -9.01 11.74
CA PRO A 449 29.31 -10.31 11.33
C PRO A 449 29.57 -10.41 9.82
N SER A 450 30.54 -11.22 9.43
CA SER A 450 30.93 -11.47 8.03
C SER A 450 29.90 -12.22 7.18
N SER A 451 28.72 -12.50 7.74
CA SER A 451 27.57 -13.09 7.06
C SER A 451 26.59 -12.05 6.52
N VAL A 452 26.68 -10.79 6.97
CA VAL A 452 25.72 -9.73 6.62
C VAL A 452 25.87 -9.36 5.14
N GLU A 453 24.81 -9.51 4.37
CA GLU A 453 24.72 -9.20 2.94
C GLU A 453 24.00 -7.88 2.68
N SER A 454 23.09 -7.46 3.57
CA SER A 454 22.34 -6.20 3.50
C SER A 454 22.45 -5.47 4.84
N LEU A 455 22.95 -4.23 4.79
CA LEU A 455 23.21 -3.40 5.96
C LEU A 455 22.55 -2.02 5.80
N THR A 456 21.70 -1.67 6.77
CA THR A 456 21.04 -0.37 6.82
C THR A 456 21.32 0.30 8.16
N PHE A 457 21.88 1.50 8.12
CA PHE A 457 22.05 2.37 9.30
C PHE A 457 20.81 3.22 9.56
N GLY A 458 20.52 3.47 10.83
CA GLY A 458 19.43 4.37 11.24
C GLY A 458 19.78 5.85 11.11
N CYS A 459 18.76 6.71 11.12
CA CYS A 459 18.85 8.15 10.83
C CYS A 459 20.01 8.89 11.49
N GLU A 460 20.24 8.74 12.79
CA GLU A 460 21.20 9.52 13.58
C GLU A 460 22.65 9.00 13.51
N PHE A 461 22.90 7.88 12.82
CA PHE A 461 24.25 7.30 12.74
C PHE A 461 25.21 8.26 12.04
N ASN A 462 26.21 8.76 12.77
CA ASN A 462 27.17 9.73 12.27
C ASN A 462 28.57 9.54 12.90
N LYS A 463 29.02 8.28 13.00
CA LYS A 463 30.38 7.94 13.44
C LYS A 463 31.26 7.58 12.26
N VAL A 464 32.55 7.87 12.36
CA VAL A 464 33.55 7.51 11.36
C VAL A 464 33.55 5.99 11.20
N ILE A 465 33.48 5.53 9.95
CA ILE A 465 33.64 4.11 9.60
C ILE A 465 35.08 3.92 9.14
N LEU A 466 35.82 3.06 9.83
CA LEU A 466 37.19 2.71 9.44
C LEU A 466 37.18 1.49 8.50
N PRO A 467 38.21 1.32 7.64
CA PRO A 467 38.35 0.12 6.82
C PRO A 467 38.25 -1.17 7.62
N GLY A 468 37.49 -2.14 7.12
CA GLY A 468 37.23 -3.42 7.81
C GLY A 468 36.12 -3.38 8.87
N THR A 469 35.50 -2.22 9.14
CA THR A 469 34.33 -2.14 10.04
C THR A 469 33.08 -2.77 9.41
N ILE A 470 32.84 -2.47 8.13
CA ILE A 470 31.80 -3.11 7.33
C ILE A 470 32.44 -4.37 6.69
N PRO A 471 31.85 -5.56 6.83
CA PRO A 471 32.44 -6.78 6.30
C PRO A 471 32.30 -6.88 4.78
N SER A 472 33.24 -7.60 4.15
CA SER A 472 33.30 -7.83 2.70
C SER A 472 32.20 -8.76 2.15
N SER A 473 31.21 -9.12 2.97
CA SER A 473 30.01 -9.84 2.56
C SER A 473 28.88 -8.89 2.14
N VAL A 474 28.93 -7.61 2.55
CA VAL A 474 27.84 -6.66 2.32
C VAL A 474 27.73 -6.31 0.83
N LYS A 475 26.54 -6.54 0.28
CA LYS A 475 26.18 -6.26 -1.12
C LYS A 475 25.31 -5.01 -1.25
N SER A 476 24.51 -4.69 -0.24
CA SER A 476 23.68 -3.49 -0.19
C SER A 476 23.97 -2.72 1.09
N LEU A 477 24.35 -1.46 0.94
CA LEU A 477 24.74 -0.57 2.03
C LEU A 477 23.94 0.73 1.97
N THR A 478 23.19 1.02 3.03
CA THR A 478 22.43 2.25 3.18
C THR A 478 22.85 2.99 4.44
N PHE A 479 23.31 4.23 4.29
CA PHE A 479 23.64 5.12 5.39
C PHE A 479 22.41 5.86 5.92
N GLY A 480 22.44 6.16 7.21
CA GLY A 480 21.41 6.95 7.89
C GLY A 480 21.40 8.42 7.46
N ASN A 481 20.26 9.09 7.63
CA ASN A 481 20.05 10.48 7.21
C ASN A 481 21.16 11.45 7.65
N ASP A 482 21.64 11.37 8.88
CA ASP A 482 22.57 12.33 9.48
C ASP A 482 24.04 12.00 9.23
N PHE A 483 24.33 10.89 8.57
CA PHE A 483 25.69 10.47 8.27
C PHE A 483 26.39 11.51 7.39
N ASN A 484 27.45 12.12 7.91
CA ASN A 484 28.24 13.13 7.20
C ASN A 484 29.73 13.11 7.62
N GLN A 485 30.25 11.93 7.95
CA GLN A 485 31.68 11.77 8.23
C GLN A 485 32.47 11.52 6.94
N GLU A 486 33.73 11.97 6.92
CA GLU A 486 34.68 11.53 5.91
C GLU A 486 34.84 10.00 5.97
N LEU A 487 34.93 9.37 4.81
CA LEU A 487 35.14 7.94 4.68
C LEU A 487 36.55 7.71 4.13
N PRO A 488 37.48 7.14 4.92
CA PRO A 488 38.78 6.71 4.41
C PRO A 488 38.63 5.67 3.29
N ALA A 489 39.60 5.62 2.37
CA ALA A 489 39.64 4.59 1.33
C ALA A 489 39.57 3.17 1.94
N GLY A 490 38.73 2.31 1.37
CA GLY A 490 38.47 0.95 1.89
C GLY A 490 37.41 0.86 2.99
N SER A 491 36.75 1.97 3.38
CA SER A 491 35.64 1.94 4.35
C SER A 491 34.37 1.31 3.78
N ILE A 492 34.16 1.42 2.47
CA ILE A 492 33.11 0.73 1.72
C ILE A 492 33.73 -0.54 1.11
N PRO A 493 33.25 -1.74 1.44
CA PRO A 493 33.85 -2.98 0.92
C PRO A 493 33.62 -3.18 -0.58
N SER A 494 34.57 -3.83 -1.25
CA SER A 494 34.53 -4.16 -2.68
C SER A 494 33.46 -5.18 -3.10
N SER A 495 32.61 -5.61 -2.18
CA SER A 495 31.44 -6.46 -2.43
C SER A 495 30.15 -5.66 -2.64
N VAL A 496 30.14 -4.36 -2.31
CA VAL A 496 28.92 -3.53 -2.35
C VAL A 496 28.53 -3.28 -3.79
N LYS A 497 27.29 -3.64 -4.14
CA LYS A 497 26.65 -3.40 -5.45
C LYS A 497 25.69 -2.21 -5.43
N SER A 498 25.00 -1.99 -4.32
CA SER A 498 24.07 -0.88 -4.14
C SER A 498 24.49 -0.04 -2.94
N LEU A 499 24.73 1.25 -3.20
CA LEU A 499 25.20 2.22 -2.20
C LEU A 499 24.26 3.42 -2.14
N THR A 500 23.74 3.69 -0.95
CA THR A 500 22.92 4.86 -0.67
C THR A 500 23.53 5.67 0.46
N PHE A 501 23.89 6.91 0.17
CA PHE A 501 24.37 7.88 1.17
C PHE A 501 23.21 8.54 1.92
N GLY A 502 23.50 8.95 3.16
CA GLY A 502 22.56 9.66 4.03
C GLY A 502 22.19 11.05 3.53
N GLY A 503 20.99 11.53 3.89
CA GLY A 503 20.46 12.84 3.48
C GLY A 503 21.35 14.05 3.79
N MET A 504 22.17 14.00 4.84
CA MET A 504 23.08 15.06 5.29
C MET A 504 24.51 14.90 4.74
N PHE A 505 24.80 13.79 4.06
CA PHE A 505 26.13 13.51 3.53
C PHE A 505 26.53 14.56 2.49
N ASN A 506 27.64 15.25 2.75
CA ASN A 506 28.17 16.31 1.89
C ASN A 506 29.71 16.38 1.97
N GLN A 507 30.36 15.23 2.10
CA GLN A 507 31.82 15.12 2.06
C GLN A 507 32.32 14.91 0.63
N VAL A 508 33.57 15.30 0.38
CA VAL A 508 34.22 15.07 -0.91
C VAL A 508 34.32 13.56 -1.17
N ILE A 509 34.10 13.15 -2.42
CA ILE A 509 34.30 11.77 -2.87
C ILE A 509 35.64 11.70 -3.61
N PRO A 510 36.75 11.33 -2.94
CA PRO A 510 38.01 11.11 -3.64
C PRO A 510 37.94 9.86 -4.53
N SER A 511 38.88 9.76 -5.48
CA SER A 511 39.09 8.54 -6.26
C SER A 511 39.27 7.33 -5.34
N GLU A 512 38.78 6.17 -5.78
CA GLU A 512 38.86 4.88 -5.07
C GLU A 512 38.02 4.77 -3.78
N LEU A 513 37.29 5.81 -3.36
CA LEU A 513 36.38 5.70 -2.22
C LEU A 513 35.20 4.75 -2.50
N ILE A 514 34.55 4.94 -3.64
CA ILE A 514 33.44 4.09 -4.08
C ILE A 514 34.05 2.90 -4.84
N PRO A 515 33.88 1.65 -4.38
CA PRO A 515 34.48 0.50 -5.03
C PRO A 515 33.91 0.22 -6.41
N SER A 516 34.72 -0.38 -7.28
CA SER A 516 34.36 -0.75 -8.66
C SER A 516 33.36 -1.91 -8.77
N SER A 517 32.73 -2.30 -7.68
CA SER A 517 31.62 -3.26 -7.63
C SER A 517 30.25 -2.57 -7.59
N VAL A 518 30.20 -1.27 -7.32
CA VAL A 518 28.94 -0.53 -7.16
C VAL A 518 28.29 -0.34 -8.53
N GLU A 519 27.06 -0.83 -8.67
CA GLU A 519 26.23 -0.77 -9.87
C GLU A 519 25.15 0.32 -9.73
N SER A 520 24.66 0.57 -8.50
CA SER A 520 23.65 1.60 -8.19
C SER A 520 24.13 2.52 -7.08
N LEU A 521 24.13 3.83 -7.38
CA LEU A 521 24.61 4.89 -6.48
C LEU A 521 23.52 5.93 -6.25
N THR A 522 23.21 6.21 -4.98
CA THR A 522 22.28 7.27 -4.59
C THR A 522 22.94 8.21 -3.59
N PHE A 523 22.98 9.50 -3.92
CA PHE A 523 23.42 10.56 -3.04
C PHE A 523 22.24 11.13 -2.24
N GLY A 524 22.52 11.53 -0.99
CA GLY A 524 21.53 12.16 -0.13
C GLY A 524 21.25 13.62 -0.46
N ASN A 525 20.19 14.16 0.16
CA ASN A 525 19.62 15.47 -0.13
C ASN A 525 20.61 16.65 -0.08
N ARG A 526 21.60 16.64 0.81
CA ARG A 526 22.55 17.75 0.99
C ARG A 526 23.83 17.62 0.18
N PHE A 527 24.06 16.50 -0.51
CA PHE A 527 25.27 16.30 -1.28
C PHE A 527 25.38 17.36 -2.38
N ASN A 528 26.45 18.15 -2.34
CA ASN A 528 26.70 19.25 -3.27
C ASN A 528 28.21 19.49 -3.44
N GLN A 529 29.01 18.42 -3.44
CA GLN A 529 30.45 18.48 -3.71
C GLN A 529 30.72 18.23 -5.20
N GLU A 530 31.80 18.82 -5.71
CA GLU A 530 32.23 18.60 -7.08
C GLU A 530 32.69 17.14 -7.27
N LEU A 531 32.34 16.56 -8.41
CA LEU A 531 32.76 15.21 -8.78
C LEU A 531 33.96 15.29 -9.72
N SER A 532 35.14 14.90 -9.22
CA SER A 532 36.34 14.78 -10.05
C SER A 532 36.29 13.53 -10.93
N VAL A 533 37.03 13.51 -12.04
CA VAL A 533 37.20 12.30 -12.87
C VAL A 533 37.73 11.15 -12.00
N GLY A 534 37.07 9.99 -12.05
CA GLY A 534 37.42 8.82 -11.23
C GLY A 534 36.72 8.73 -9.86
N SER A 535 35.95 9.75 -9.45
CA SER A 535 35.19 9.71 -8.19
C SER A 535 34.07 8.67 -8.20
N ILE A 536 33.48 8.46 -9.39
CA ILE A 536 32.44 7.44 -9.63
C ILE A 536 33.05 6.34 -10.49
N PRO A 537 33.04 5.07 -10.04
CA PRO A 537 33.66 3.97 -10.77
C PRO A 537 32.84 3.57 -12.01
N SER A 538 33.52 3.03 -13.02
CA SER A 538 32.95 2.61 -14.30
C SER A 538 32.03 1.37 -14.23
N SER A 539 31.74 0.88 -13.04
CA SER A 539 30.74 -0.15 -12.79
C SER A 539 29.34 0.42 -12.56
N VAL A 540 29.22 1.73 -12.26
CA VAL A 540 27.93 2.34 -11.92
C VAL A 540 27.07 2.46 -13.18
N GLU A 541 25.86 1.92 -13.10
CA GLU A 541 24.84 1.93 -14.16
C GLU A 541 23.72 2.95 -13.88
N SER A 542 23.46 3.26 -12.61
CA SER A 542 22.41 4.21 -12.21
C SER A 542 22.89 5.15 -11.10
N ILE A 543 22.65 6.46 -11.32
CA ILE A 543 22.96 7.52 -10.37
C ILE A 543 21.71 8.33 -10.06
N THR A 544 21.44 8.53 -8.77
CA THR A 544 20.44 9.49 -8.29
C THR A 544 21.13 10.53 -7.42
N PHE A 545 21.01 11.80 -7.80
CA PHE A 545 21.46 12.94 -7.01
C PHE A 545 20.35 13.44 -6.09
N GLY A 546 20.75 13.85 -4.88
CA GLY A 546 19.82 14.42 -3.92
C GLY A 546 19.42 15.87 -4.22
N HIS A 547 18.47 16.38 -3.43
CA HIS A 547 17.81 17.67 -3.59
C HIS A 547 18.75 18.87 -3.90
N ASN A 548 19.88 18.99 -3.20
CA ASN A 548 20.72 20.19 -3.23
C ASN A 548 21.88 20.14 -4.23
N PHE A 549 22.08 19.01 -4.92
CA PHE A 549 23.20 18.88 -5.85
C PHE A 549 23.06 19.90 -6.99
N ASN A 550 24.04 20.79 -7.10
CA ASN A 550 24.07 21.89 -8.06
C ASN A 550 25.50 22.25 -8.48
N GLN A 551 26.40 21.26 -8.53
CA GLN A 551 27.76 21.42 -9.03
C GLN A 551 27.82 21.15 -10.53
N LYS A 552 28.77 21.80 -11.21
CA LYS A 552 28.98 21.59 -12.65
C LYS A 552 29.39 20.13 -12.90
N ILE A 553 28.79 19.49 -13.89
CA ILE A 553 29.20 18.17 -14.34
C ILE A 553 30.33 18.35 -15.36
N ILE A 554 31.57 18.06 -14.96
CA ILE A 554 32.70 18.10 -15.88
C ILE A 554 32.70 16.85 -16.78
N PRO A 555 33.04 16.95 -18.08
CA PRO A 555 33.12 15.79 -18.95
C PRO A 555 34.05 14.70 -18.38
N GLY A 556 33.54 13.47 -18.30
CA GLY A 556 34.26 12.32 -17.73
C GLY A 556 34.14 12.15 -16.20
N SER A 557 33.51 13.06 -15.46
CA SER A 557 33.22 12.88 -14.03
C SER A 557 32.16 11.78 -13.77
N ILE A 558 31.22 11.63 -14.70
CA ILE A 558 30.26 10.53 -14.72
C ILE A 558 30.76 9.51 -15.77
N PRO A 559 30.91 8.22 -15.42
CA PRO A 559 31.46 7.23 -16.34
C PRO A 559 30.48 6.83 -17.44
N SER A 560 31.01 6.31 -18.55
CA SER A 560 30.24 5.91 -19.74
C SER A 560 29.31 4.70 -19.52
N SER A 561 29.50 3.96 -18.44
CA SER A 561 28.65 2.84 -18.01
C SER A 561 27.27 3.27 -17.53
N VAL A 562 27.10 4.53 -17.14
CA VAL A 562 25.84 5.02 -16.55
C VAL A 562 24.75 5.05 -17.61
N GLU A 563 23.66 4.33 -17.35
CA GLU A 563 22.48 4.25 -18.20
C GLU A 563 21.33 5.14 -17.70
N SER A 564 21.31 5.48 -16.41
CA SER A 564 20.25 6.30 -15.81
C SER A 564 20.81 7.36 -14.86
N ILE A 565 20.39 8.61 -15.09
CA ILE A 565 20.73 9.75 -14.23
C ILE A 565 19.44 10.46 -13.80
N THR A 566 19.29 10.65 -12.50
CA THR A 566 18.25 11.52 -11.93
C THR A 566 18.89 12.65 -11.15
N PHE A 567 18.68 13.89 -11.59
CA PHE A 567 19.07 15.09 -10.86
C PHE A 567 18.01 15.49 -9.83
N GLY A 568 18.47 16.02 -8.70
CA GLY A 568 17.62 16.55 -7.64
C GLY A 568 17.04 17.94 -7.96
N HIS A 569 16.20 18.44 -7.05
CA HIS A 569 15.43 19.67 -7.21
C HIS A 569 16.25 20.89 -7.62
N ASN A 570 17.39 21.16 -6.97
CA ASN A 570 18.17 22.40 -7.13
C ASN A 570 19.16 22.39 -8.29
N PHE A 571 19.30 21.27 -9.02
CA PHE A 571 20.28 21.20 -10.10
C PHE A 571 19.92 22.19 -11.22
N ASN A 572 20.77 23.19 -11.43
CA ASN A 572 20.56 24.27 -12.39
C ASN A 572 21.89 24.75 -13.02
N GLN A 573 22.80 23.82 -13.26
CA GLN A 573 24.06 24.08 -13.96
C GLN A 573 23.91 23.84 -15.46
N GLU A 574 24.71 24.55 -16.24
CA GLU A 574 24.81 24.35 -17.68
C GLU A 574 25.33 22.93 -17.98
N ILE A 575 24.65 22.23 -18.89
CA ILE A 575 25.10 20.94 -19.42
C ILE A 575 25.76 21.21 -20.77
N THR A 576 27.07 20.98 -20.86
CA THR A 576 27.83 21.09 -22.11
C THR A 576 28.01 19.72 -22.77
N PRO A 577 28.35 19.64 -24.07
CA PRO A 577 28.66 18.37 -24.74
C PRO A 577 29.71 17.55 -23.97
N GLY A 578 29.42 16.27 -23.75
CA GLY A 578 30.25 15.36 -22.97
C GLY A 578 30.01 15.35 -21.46
N SER A 579 29.17 16.24 -20.91
CA SER A 579 28.81 16.23 -19.48
C SER A 579 27.93 15.02 -19.13
N ILE A 580 26.94 14.73 -19.97
CA ILE A 580 26.12 13.51 -19.87
C ILE A 580 26.76 12.43 -20.74
N PRO A 581 27.11 11.25 -20.18
CA PRO A 581 27.79 10.21 -20.94
C PRO A 581 26.94 9.60 -22.06
N LEU A 582 27.60 9.17 -23.14
CA LEU A 582 26.93 8.58 -24.31
C LEU A 582 26.13 7.30 -24.01
N GLY A 583 26.31 6.65 -22.86
CA GLY A 583 25.55 5.46 -22.45
C GLY A 583 24.16 5.74 -21.87
N VAL A 584 23.86 6.99 -21.50
CA VAL A 584 22.63 7.33 -20.74
C VAL A 584 21.37 7.13 -21.57
N LYS A 585 20.47 6.27 -21.10
CA LYS A 585 19.17 5.96 -21.70
C LYS A 585 18.02 6.70 -21.03
N SER A 586 18.15 7.01 -19.73
CA SER A 586 17.14 7.72 -18.95
C SER A 586 17.76 8.90 -18.22
N LEU A 587 17.22 10.10 -18.46
CA LEU A 587 17.69 11.35 -17.88
C LEU A 587 16.50 12.11 -17.29
N ALA A 588 16.59 12.48 -16.02
CA ALA A 588 15.58 13.28 -15.34
C ALA A 588 16.21 14.51 -14.68
N PHE A 589 15.64 15.68 -14.95
CA PHE A 589 15.98 16.95 -14.33
C PHE A 589 14.97 17.34 -13.24
N GLY A 590 15.48 17.99 -12.19
CA GLY A 590 14.67 18.52 -11.09
C GLY A 590 13.91 19.80 -11.45
N GLU A 591 13.18 20.34 -10.47
CA GLU A 591 12.25 21.46 -10.66
C GLU A 591 12.93 22.82 -10.86
N SER A 592 14.17 22.99 -10.41
CA SER A 592 14.91 24.25 -10.57
C SER A 592 15.73 24.31 -11.85
N PHE A 593 15.74 23.26 -12.68
CA PHE A 593 16.52 23.25 -13.91
C PHE A 593 15.89 24.18 -14.94
N ASP A 594 16.57 25.29 -15.20
CA ASP A 594 16.12 26.37 -16.07
C ASP A 594 17.30 26.93 -16.88
N ARG A 595 18.07 26.02 -17.49
CA ARG A 595 19.15 26.38 -18.42
C ARG A 595 18.77 26.02 -19.84
N GLU A 596 19.27 26.82 -20.78
CA GLU A 596 19.27 26.45 -22.18
C GLU A 596 20.06 25.15 -22.36
N ILE A 597 19.47 24.21 -23.10
CA ILE A 597 20.12 22.95 -23.42
C ILE A 597 20.92 23.15 -24.70
N ILE A 598 22.24 23.24 -24.57
CA ILE A 598 23.12 23.42 -25.73
C ILE A 598 22.99 22.19 -26.64
N PRO A 599 22.80 22.36 -27.97
CA PRO A 599 22.72 21.25 -28.91
C PRO A 599 23.91 20.28 -28.77
N GLY A 600 23.63 18.98 -28.72
CA GLY A 600 24.63 17.92 -28.50
C GLY A 600 24.99 17.64 -27.04
N SER A 601 24.38 18.34 -26.08
CA SER A 601 24.65 18.14 -24.64
C SER A 601 23.87 16.99 -24.01
N ILE A 602 22.68 16.69 -24.55
CA ILE A 602 21.96 15.45 -24.26
C ILE A 602 22.32 14.42 -25.36
N PRO A 603 22.84 13.24 -25.00
CA PRO A 603 23.30 12.27 -25.99
C PRO A 603 22.13 11.57 -26.70
N SER A 604 22.37 11.13 -27.94
CA SER A 604 21.38 10.42 -28.77
C SER A 604 21.00 9.03 -28.25
N SER A 605 21.59 8.55 -27.17
CA SER A 605 21.18 7.33 -26.47
C SER A 605 19.97 7.52 -25.57
N VAL A 606 19.63 8.77 -25.17
CA VAL A 606 18.53 9.05 -24.25
C VAL A 606 17.19 8.71 -24.91
N LYS A 607 16.46 7.77 -24.29
CA LYS A 607 15.12 7.34 -24.70
C LYS A 607 14.03 7.90 -23.80
N SER A 608 14.35 8.16 -22.53
CA SER A 608 13.42 8.76 -21.56
C SER A 608 14.04 10.04 -21.01
N LEU A 609 13.35 11.16 -21.22
CA LEU A 609 13.75 12.48 -20.78
C LEU A 609 12.63 13.09 -19.94
N THR A 610 12.94 13.51 -18.72
CA THR A 610 11.96 14.12 -17.82
C THR A 610 12.44 15.49 -17.36
N PHE A 611 11.55 16.49 -17.45
CA PHE A 611 11.69 17.79 -16.82
C PHE A 611 10.54 17.96 -15.83
N LYS A 612 10.85 18.20 -14.55
CA LYS A 612 9.81 18.32 -13.51
C LYS A 612 9.08 19.66 -13.47
N ASN A 613 9.64 20.71 -14.09
CA ASN A 613 9.01 22.03 -14.15
C ASN A 613 9.26 22.64 -15.54
N TYR A 614 8.19 23.01 -16.25
CA TYR A 614 8.27 23.56 -17.59
C TYR A 614 8.41 25.08 -17.68
N SER A 615 8.21 25.80 -16.58
CA SER A 615 7.81 27.22 -16.62
C SER A 615 8.77 28.16 -17.37
N PHE A 616 10.03 27.77 -17.59
CA PHE A 616 11.06 28.63 -18.19
C PHE A 616 12.03 27.93 -19.17
N LEU A 617 11.86 26.63 -19.44
CA LEU A 617 12.76 25.85 -20.30
C LEU A 617 12.82 26.38 -21.74
N GLN A 618 13.93 27.03 -22.10
CA GLN A 618 14.24 27.41 -23.48
C GLN A 618 14.83 26.22 -24.25
N LEU A 619 13.98 25.52 -25.01
CA LEU A 619 14.39 24.44 -25.90
C LEU A 619 14.59 24.98 -27.32
N SER A 620 15.82 24.92 -27.84
CA SER A 620 16.12 25.16 -29.25
C SER A 620 15.78 23.93 -30.10
N GLN A 621 15.68 24.12 -31.43
CA GLN A 621 15.22 23.09 -32.38
C GLN A 621 16.03 21.78 -32.34
N ASP A 622 17.26 21.80 -31.82
CA ASP A 622 18.18 20.65 -31.73
C ASP A 622 18.57 20.28 -30.28
N SER A 623 17.85 20.80 -29.28
CA SER A 623 18.11 20.56 -27.85
C SER A 623 17.75 19.16 -27.38
N ILE A 624 16.71 18.55 -27.98
CA ILE A 624 16.19 17.23 -27.60
C ILE A 624 16.60 16.21 -28.66
N PRO A 625 17.26 15.11 -28.30
CA PRO A 625 17.63 14.07 -29.27
C PRO A 625 16.42 13.43 -29.92
N SER A 626 16.50 13.17 -31.22
CA SER A 626 15.46 12.50 -32.02
C SER A 626 15.15 11.07 -31.57
N SER A 627 16.03 10.47 -30.78
CA SER A 627 15.87 9.15 -30.16
C SER A 627 14.99 9.14 -28.91
N THR A 628 14.61 10.31 -28.38
CA THR A 628 13.75 10.43 -27.20
C THR A 628 12.36 9.85 -27.50
N GLN A 629 12.03 8.72 -26.86
CA GLN A 629 10.76 8.01 -27.02
C GLN A 629 9.71 8.48 -26.02
N TYR A 630 10.16 8.84 -24.81
CA TYR A 630 9.32 9.28 -23.70
C TYR A 630 9.82 10.62 -23.20
N LEU A 631 9.05 11.67 -23.44
CA LEU A 631 9.31 13.02 -22.95
C LEU A 631 8.23 13.36 -21.92
N SER A 632 8.62 13.55 -20.67
CA SER A 632 7.74 14.00 -19.59
C SER A 632 8.09 15.43 -19.23
N ILE A 633 7.10 16.31 -19.24
CA ILE A 633 7.24 17.73 -18.92
C ILE A 633 6.18 18.04 -17.88
N GLY A 634 6.63 18.41 -16.67
CA GLY A 634 5.79 18.70 -15.50
C GLY A 634 5.27 20.13 -15.43
#